data_AF-Q6ANX6-F1
#
_entry.id   AF-Q6ANX6-F1
#
_cell.length_a   1.000
_cell.length_b   1.000
_cell.length_c   1.000
_cell.angle_alpha   90.00
_cell.angle_beta   90.00
_cell.angle_gamma   90.00
#
_symmetry.space_group_name_H-M   'P 1'
#
loop_
_entity.id
_entity.type
_entity.pdbx_description
1 polymer ?
#
loop_
_entity_poly.entity_id
_entity_poly.type
_entity_poly.pdbx_seq_one_letter_code
_entity_poly.pdbx_strand_id
1 'polypeptide(L)'
;MRTGTARFRHNQGSDETETLQTDVMRFFAIICMCLMVIFALVQAIPLQPQNSRPELETKTSPQEVEDLKEQLAQLIRRAALFESEIQTKKQKLQRGIKELETLAAKIEKLEEREQILQDNLAGMQAEERLQTEAFLTQQGALNELQRKAETGKNQYLIKKQLTEKELRVLQGKIAEAKKQHRVAEARPAPDRKKGFTLGFASNNTLLQMVGQGGQVELFMLAKTKSWKLQVSRGGKLSFIPSAPPQQIYEINQSTVPGSVIRAGRRSVAAFKQGAVTYGVHLSPGIHRQLTELMGKGKGGDITIHADNQITLE
;
A
#
# COMPACT_ATOMS: atom_id res chain seq x y z
N MET A 1 -21.01 0.93 -27.29
CA MET A 1 -20.81 -0.20 -28.22
C MET A 1 -19.76 -1.12 -27.60
N ARG A 2 -20.15 -2.37 -27.32
CA ARG A 2 -19.31 -3.42 -26.76
C ARG A 2 -18.68 -4.18 -27.92
N THR A 3 -17.37 -4.40 -27.88
CA THR A 3 -16.73 -5.49 -28.63
C THR A 3 -15.78 -6.19 -27.67
N GLY A 4 -16.16 -7.41 -27.28
CA GLY A 4 -15.33 -8.31 -26.47
C GLY A 4 -14.34 -9.03 -27.38
N THR A 5 -13.08 -9.04 -27.00
CA THR A 5 -12.05 -9.88 -27.61
C THR A 5 -11.98 -11.22 -26.89
N ALA A 6 -12.24 -12.27 -27.65
CA ALA A 6 -12.31 -13.65 -27.23
C ALA A 6 -10.94 -14.25 -26.89
N ARG A 7 -10.99 -15.25 -26.02
CA ARG A 7 -9.91 -16.13 -25.54
C ARG A 7 -9.15 -16.79 -26.69
N PHE A 8 -7.83 -16.78 -26.61
CA PHE A 8 -6.99 -17.88 -27.12
C PHE A 8 -6.17 -18.41 -25.94
N ARG A 9 -6.66 -19.50 -25.36
CA ARG A 9 -5.89 -20.35 -24.43
C ARG A 9 -5.49 -21.55 -25.27
N HIS A 10 -4.24 -21.56 -25.72
CA HIS A 10 -3.68 -22.56 -26.60
C HIS A 10 -3.61 -23.91 -25.88
N ASN A 11 -4.14 -24.94 -26.53
CA ASN A 11 -4.26 -26.30 -26.02
C ASN A 11 -2.97 -27.08 -26.31
N GLN A 12 -1.88 -26.81 -25.58
CA GLN A 12 -0.57 -27.44 -25.81
C GLN A 12 -0.55 -28.97 -25.61
N GLY A 13 -1.56 -29.55 -24.95
CA GLY A 13 -1.63 -30.99 -24.71
C GLY A 13 -2.11 -31.83 -25.90
N SER A 14 -2.75 -31.25 -26.93
CA SER A 14 -3.18 -32.03 -28.11
C SER A 14 -2.06 -32.26 -29.11
N ASP A 15 -1.15 -31.30 -29.28
CA ASP A 15 -0.08 -31.38 -30.28
C ASP A 15 0.96 -32.44 -29.95
N GLU A 16 1.27 -32.65 -28.67
CA GLU A 16 2.15 -33.75 -28.22
C GLU A 16 1.51 -35.12 -28.47
N THR A 17 0.19 -35.24 -28.29
CA THR A 17 -0.51 -36.50 -28.58
C THR A 17 -0.63 -36.78 -30.08
N GLU A 18 -0.79 -35.76 -30.91
CA GLU A 18 -0.83 -35.90 -32.38
C GLU A 18 0.55 -36.20 -32.98
N THR A 19 1.60 -35.58 -32.46
CA THR A 19 3.00 -35.90 -32.84
C THR A 19 3.38 -37.32 -32.42
N LEU A 20 3.02 -37.76 -31.20
CA LEU A 20 3.25 -39.14 -30.75
C LEU A 20 2.46 -40.16 -31.59
N GLN A 21 1.21 -39.85 -31.95
CA GLN A 21 0.38 -40.73 -32.76
C GLN A 21 0.92 -40.88 -34.20
N THR A 22 1.45 -39.80 -34.78
CA THR A 22 2.04 -39.85 -36.14
C THR A 22 3.36 -40.61 -36.17
N ASP A 23 4.19 -40.52 -35.13
CA ASP A 23 5.42 -41.31 -35.02
C ASP A 23 5.15 -42.80 -34.79
N VAL A 24 4.13 -43.15 -34.01
CA VAL A 24 3.71 -44.56 -33.82
C VAL A 24 3.20 -45.16 -35.14
N MET A 25 2.41 -44.42 -35.92
CA MET A 25 1.94 -44.89 -37.24
C MET A 25 3.11 -45.09 -38.22
N ARG A 26 4.09 -44.17 -38.21
CA ARG A 26 5.30 -44.29 -39.06
C ARG A 26 6.17 -45.46 -38.65
N PHE A 27 6.35 -45.70 -37.36
CA PHE A 27 7.15 -46.83 -36.85
C PHE A 27 6.53 -48.17 -37.23
N PHE A 28 5.20 -48.29 -37.15
CA PHE A 28 4.50 -49.51 -37.56
C PHE A 28 4.64 -49.79 -39.06
N ALA A 29 4.58 -48.75 -39.91
CA ALA A 29 4.80 -48.88 -41.34
C ALA A 29 6.22 -49.37 -41.69
N ILE A 30 7.24 -48.87 -40.99
CA ILE A 30 8.64 -49.31 -41.15
C ILE A 30 8.79 -50.79 -40.76
N ILE A 31 8.18 -51.23 -39.65
CA ILE A 31 8.20 -52.63 -39.24
C ILE A 31 7.56 -53.53 -40.30
N CYS A 32 6.38 -53.18 -40.81
CA CYS A 32 5.70 -53.96 -41.85
C CYS A 32 6.54 -54.08 -43.12
N MET A 33 7.20 -52.99 -43.55
CA MET A 33 8.10 -53.01 -44.71
C MET A 33 9.31 -53.90 -44.47
N CYS A 34 9.96 -53.81 -43.30
CA CYS A 34 11.09 -54.66 -42.94
C CYS A 34 10.72 -56.14 -42.91
N LEU A 35 9.55 -56.48 -42.34
CA LEU A 35 9.08 -57.87 -42.31
C LEU A 35 8.81 -58.42 -43.70
N MET A 36 8.22 -57.62 -44.61
CA MET A 36 8.01 -58.04 -46.00
C MET A 36 9.33 -58.33 -46.73
N VAL A 37 10.36 -57.51 -46.51
CA VAL A 37 11.70 -57.72 -47.10
C VAL A 37 12.37 -58.98 -46.54
N ILE A 38 12.25 -59.22 -45.23
CA ILE A 38 12.79 -60.43 -44.59
C ILE A 38 12.10 -61.70 -45.14
N PHE A 39 10.78 -61.68 -45.32
CA PHE A 39 10.05 -62.82 -45.90
C PHE A 39 10.43 -63.09 -47.35
N ALA A 40 10.69 -62.04 -48.14
CA ALA A 40 11.20 -62.19 -49.50
C ALA A 40 12.63 -62.77 -49.52
N LEU A 41 13.49 -62.39 -48.57
CA LEU A 41 14.84 -62.94 -48.42
C LEU A 41 14.85 -64.41 -48.00
N VAL A 42 13.96 -64.81 -47.10
CA VAL A 42 13.86 -66.20 -46.62
C VAL A 42 13.36 -67.15 -47.71
N GLN A 43 12.51 -66.68 -48.62
CA GLN A 43 12.05 -67.48 -49.77
C GLN A 43 13.09 -67.61 -50.89
N ALA A 44 14.16 -66.81 -50.88
CA ALA A 44 15.19 -66.81 -51.92
C ALA A 44 16.37 -67.75 -51.64
N ILE A 45 16.36 -68.52 -50.54
CA ILE A 45 17.43 -69.48 -50.21
C ILE A 45 17.01 -70.89 -50.63
N PRO A 46 17.47 -71.41 -51.79
CA PRO A 46 17.29 -72.82 -52.10
C PRO A 46 18.15 -73.64 -51.16
N LEU A 47 17.51 -74.33 -50.21
CA LEU A 47 18.13 -75.36 -49.38
C LEU A 47 18.43 -76.58 -50.27
N GLN A 48 19.54 -76.55 -51.00
CA GLN A 48 20.16 -77.76 -51.52
C GLN A 48 20.91 -78.45 -50.38
N PRO A 49 20.54 -79.68 -49.97
CA PRO A 49 21.34 -80.45 -49.04
C PRO A 49 22.54 -81.03 -49.80
N GLN A 50 23.60 -80.23 -50.00
CA GLN A 50 24.90 -80.78 -50.35
C GLN A 50 25.50 -81.42 -49.10
N ASN A 51 25.26 -82.71 -48.99
CA ASN A 51 25.90 -83.60 -48.03
C ASN A 51 27.32 -83.92 -48.54
N SER A 52 28.18 -82.90 -48.60
CA SER A 52 29.59 -83.04 -48.97
C SER A 52 30.40 -83.16 -47.68
N ARG A 53 30.34 -84.34 -47.06
CA ARG A 53 31.25 -84.75 -45.98
C ARG A 53 32.64 -84.92 -46.60
N PRO A 54 33.65 -84.11 -46.25
CA PRO A 54 35.01 -84.42 -46.66
C PRO A 54 35.46 -85.67 -45.89
N GLU A 55 35.79 -86.75 -46.61
CA GLU A 55 36.59 -87.83 -46.04
C GLU A 55 37.94 -87.23 -45.63
N LEU A 56 38.22 -87.26 -44.32
CA LEU A 56 39.55 -86.93 -43.80
C LEU A 56 40.51 -88.03 -44.23
N GLU A 57 41.23 -87.81 -45.33
CA GLU A 57 42.50 -88.50 -45.56
C GLU A 57 43.51 -88.03 -44.51
N THR A 58 43.76 -88.91 -43.54
CA THR A 58 44.77 -88.75 -42.49
C THR A 58 46.17 -88.96 -43.04
N LYS A 59 46.66 -87.96 -43.79
CA LYS A 59 48.09 -87.71 -43.97
C LYS A 59 48.35 -86.21 -43.82
N THR A 60 47.99 -85.65 -42.67
CA THR A 60 48.49 -84.33 -42.28
C THR A 60 50.01 -84.45 -42.19
N SER A 61 50.70 -83.83 -43.15
CA SER A 61 52.15 -83.72 -43.10
C SER A 61 52.51 -83.03 -41.78
N PRO A 62 53.59 -83.44 -41.07
CA PRO A 62 54.06 -82.75 -39.87
C PRO A 62 54.21 -81.24 -40.06
N GLN A 63 54.43 -80.81 -41.31
CA GLN A 63 54.57 -79.42 -41.70
C GLN A 63 53.24 -78.63 -41.65
N GLU A 64 52.13 -79.22 -42.09
CA GLU A 64 50.81 -78.58 -42.01
C GLU A 64 50.37 -78.38 -40.55
N VAL A 65 50.71 -79.35 -39.68
CA VAL A 65 50.41 -79.26 -38.24
C VAL A 65 51.17 -78.11 -37.58
N GLU A 66 52.42 -77.86 -37.99
CA GLU A 66 53.17 -76.70 -37.49
C GLU A 66 52.65 -75.37 -38.06
N ASP A 67 52.30 -75.32 -39.35
CA ASP A 67 51.68 -74.12 -39.94
C ASP A 67 50.35 -73.75 -39.25
N LEU A 68 49.52 -74.76 -38.93
CA LEU A 68 48.28 -74.60 -38.18
C LEU A 68 48.52 -74.10 -36.75
N LYS A 69 49.55 -74.60 -36.06
CA LYS A 69 49.93 -74.10 -34.72
C LYS A 69 50.39 -72.65 -34.78
N GLU A 70 51.14 -72.27 -35.81
CA GLU A 70 51.58 -70.89 -35.99
C GLU A 70 50.39 -69.96 -36.25
N GLN A 71 49.44 -70.36 -37.12
CA GLN A 71 48.20 -69.60 -37.35
C GLN A 71 47.36 -69.46 -36.08
N LEU A 72 47.24 -70.53 -35.28
CA LEU A 72 46.54 -70.48 -33.99
C LEU A 72 47.22 -69.50 -33.02
N ALA A 73 48.55 -69.54 -32.94
CA ALA A 73 49.31 -68.59 -32.11
C ALA A 73 49.14 -67.13 -32.59
N GLN A 74 49.11 -66.90 -33.91
CA GLN A 74 48.84 -65.58 -34.49
C GLN A 74 47.41 -65.10 -34.18
N LEU A 75 46.41 -65.99 -34.27
CA LEU A 75 45.02 -65.67 -33.94
C LEU A 75 44.86 -65.32 -32.46
N ILE A 76 45.49 -66.08 -31.55
CA ILE A 76 45.48 -65.78 -30.11
C ILE A 76 46.10 -64.41 -29.84
N ARG A 77 47.22 -64.07 -30.49
CA ARG A 77 47.84 -62.73 -30.36
C ARG A 77 46.92 -61.62 -30.85
N ARG A 78 46.25 -61.80 -32.00
CA ARG A 78 45.29 -60.82 -32.53
C ARG A 78 44.08 -60.67 -31.61
N ALA A 79 43.54 -61.76 -31.08
CA ALA A 79 42.43 -61.72 -30.14
C ALA A 79 42.79 -60.93 -28.87
N ALA A 80 43.98 -61.16 -28.32
CA ALA A 80 44.48 -60.42 -27.15
C ALA A 80 44.67 -58.91 -27.44
N LEU A 81 45.15 -58.55 -28.63
CA LEU A 81 45.26 -57.14 -29.04
C LEU A 81 43.89 -56.48 -29.15
N PHE A 82 42.92 -57.14 -29.81
CA PHE A 82 41.57 -56.60 -29.90
C PHE A 82 40.89 -56.47 -28.55
N GLU A 83 41.10 -57.42 -27.63
CA GLU A 83 40.58 -57.32 -26.27
C GLU A 83 41.14 -56.08 -25.55
N SER A 84 42.45 -55.82 -25.69
CA SER A 84 43.08 -54.61 -25.16
C SER A 84 42.49 -53.31 -25.75
N GLU A 85 42.25 -53.29 -27.06
CA GLU A 85 41.61 -52.14 -27.73
C GLU A 85 40.17 -51.91 -27.25
N ILE A 86 39.40 -53.00 -27.10
CA ILE A 86 38.02 -52.95 -26.59
C ILE A 86 38.01 -52.43 -25.16
N GLN A 87 38.92 -52.91 -24.30
CA GLN A 87 39.03 -52.43 -22.92
C GLN A 87 39.41 -50.95 -22.88
N THR A 88 40.33 -50.51 -23.74
CA THR A 88 40.73 -49.10 -23.83
C THR A 88 39.57 -48.22 -24.30
N LYS A 89 38.84 -48.65 -25.33
CA LYS A 89 37.63 -47.94 -25.82
C LYS A 89 36.53 -47.90 -24.76
N LYS A 90 36.31 -49.00 -24.04
CA LYS A 90 35.36 -49.08 -22.93
C LYS A 90 35.72 -48.10 -21.81
N GLN A 91 36.99 -48.03 -21.42
CA GLN A 91 37.44 -47.07 -20.40
C GLN A 91 37.26 -45.62 -20.87
N LYS A 92 37.57 -45.30 -22.13
CA LYS A 92 37.33 -43.96 -22.69
C LYS A 92 35.84 -43.61 -22.68
N LEU A 93 34.98 -44.54 -23.10
CA LEU A 93 33.53 -44.35 -23.06
C LEU A 93 33.01 -44.12 -21.64
N GLN A 94 33.49 -44.90 -20.66
CA GLN A 94 33.13 -44.73 -19.25
C GLN A 94 33.56 -43.36 -18.69
N ARG A 95 34.74 -42.85 -19.11
CA ARG A 95 35.16 -41.49 -18.74
C ARG A 95 34.25 -40.45 -19.38
N GLY A 96 33.94 -40.59 -20.66
CA GLY A 96 33.01 -39.70 -21.36
C GLY A 96 31.61 -39.67 -20.73
N ILE A 97 31.08 -40.83 -20.31
CA ILE A 97 29.80 -40.91 -19.59
C ILE A 97 29.86 -40.13 -18.28
N LYS A 98 30.92 -40.31 -17.47
CA LYS A 98 31.09 -39.54 -16.22
C LYS A 98 31.19 -38.04 -16.47
N GLU A 99 31.91 -37.63 -17.51
CA GLU A 99 31.98 -36.22 -17.90
C GLU A 99 30.60 -35.67 -18.28
N LEU A 100 29.82 -36.41 -19.06
CA LEU A 100 28.45 -36.03 -19.41
C LEU A 100 27.54 -35.94 -18.18
N GLU A 101 27.63 -36.87 -17.23
CA GLU A 101 26.89 -36.81 -15.96
C GLU A 101 27.26 -35.56 -15.16
N THR A 102 28.55 -35.23 -15.08
CA THR A 102 28.99 -34.02 -14.37
C THR A 102 28.55 -32.73 -15.06
N LEU A 103 28.47 -32.73 -16.40
CA LEU A 103 27.98 -31.60 -17.18
C LEU A 103 26.46 -31.45 -17.00
N ALA A 104 25.70 -32.54 -17.03
CA ALA A 104 24.27 -32.53 -16.77
C ALA A 104 23.95 -31.96 -15.38
N ALA A 105 24.67 -32.40 -14.34
CA ALA A 105 24.51 -31.87 -12.98
C ALA A 105 24.89 -30.37 -12.86
N LYS A 106 25.79 -29.86 -13.72
CA LYS A 106 26.10 -28.43 -13.77
C LYS A 106 25.00 -27.65 -14.49
N ILE A 107 24.42 -28.20 -15.55
CA ILE A 107 23.30 -27.59 -16.28
C ILE A 107 22.10 -27.44 -15.34
N GLU A 108 21.73 -28.49 -14.63
CA GLU A 108 20.63 -28.45 -13.65
C GLU A 108 20.82 -27.33 -12.61
N LYS A 109 22.04 -27.19 -12.04
CA LYS A 109 22.35 -26.10 -11.11
C LYS A 109 22.30 -24.71 -11.74
N LEU A 110 22.64 -24.59 -13.01
CA LEU A 110 22.56 -23.32 -13.73
C LEU A 110 21.11 -22.95 -14.03
N GLU A 111 20.27 -23.92 -14.38
CA GLU A 111 18.83 -23.75 -14.58
C GLU A 111 18.14 -23.33 -13.27
N GLU A 112 18.45 -23.97 -12.15
CA GLU A 112 17.96 -23.55 -10.83
C GLU A 112 18.34 -22.10 -10.52
N ARG A 113 19.60 -21.73 -10.80
CA ARG A 113 20.08 -20.36 -10.57
C ARG A 113 19.42 -19.36 -11.50
N GLU A 114 19.18 -19.73 -12.75
CA GLU A 114 18.46 -18.90 -13.71
C GLU A 114 17.02 -18.66 -13.25
N GLN A 115 16.32 -19.71 -12.81
CA GLN A 115 14.95 -19.58 -12.30
C GLN A 115 14.89 -18.62 -11.10
N ILE A 116 15.81 -18.77 -10.14
CA ILE A 116 15.90 -17.86 -8.99
C ILE A 116 16.14 -16.41 -9.45
N LEU A 117 17.00 -16.19 -10.44
CA LEU A 117 17.25 -14.84 -10.96
C LEU A 117 16.03 -14.27 -11.68
N GLN A 118 15.29 -15.09 -12.43
CA GLN A 118 14.05 -14.67 -13.09
C GLN A 118 12.97 -14.30 -12.06
N ASP A 119 12.80 -15.09 -11.01
CA ASP A 119 11.85 -14.80 -9.93
C ASP A 119 12.22 -13.50 -9.19
N ASN A 120 13.51 -13.29 -8.92
CA ASN A 120 13.99 -12.04 -8.31
C ASN A 120 13.74 -10.84 -9.23
N LEU A 121 13.99 -10.96 -10.53
CA LEU A 121 13.72 -9.90 -11.50
C LEU A 121 12.22 -9.57 -11.56
N ALA A 122 11.36 -10.59 -11.60
CA ALA A 122 9.91 -10.41 -11.57
C ALA A 122 9.45 -9.72 -10.28
N GLY A 123 10.04 -10.09 -9.14
CA GLY A 123 9.82 -9.44 -7.85
C GLY A 123 10.18 -7.95 -7.87
N MET A 124 11.38 -7.61 -8.35
CA MET A 124 11.82 -6.20 -8.47
C MET A 124 10.91 -5.39 -9.40
N GLN A 125 10.52 -5.96 -10.55
CA GLN A 125 9.62 -5.28 -11.49
C GLN A 125 8.22 -5.07 -10.89
N ALA A 126 7.70 -6.02 -10.11
CA ALA A 126 6.44 -5.86 -9.41
C ALA A 126 6.53 -4.75 -8.35
N GLU A 127 7.63 -4.69 -7.61
CA GLU A 127 7.87 -3.64 -6.62
C GLU A 127 7.97 -2.25 -7.27
N GLU A 128 8.70 -2.12 -8.38
CA GLU A 128 8.80 -0.87 -9.15
C GLU A 128 7.43 -0.40 -9.66
N ARG A 129 6.58 -1.34 -10.13
CA ARG A 129 5.21 -1.02 -10.55
C ARG A 129 4.37 -0.50 -9.38
N LEU A 130 4.45 -1.15 -8.22
CA LEU A 130 3.74 -0.70 -7.02
C LEU A 130 4.21 0.68 -6.57
N GLN A 131 5.52 0.94 -6.61
CA GLN A 131 6.07 2.26 -6.28
C GLN A 131 5.60 3.33 -7.27
N THR A 132 5.59 3.02 -8.56
CA THR A 132 5.11 3.94 -9.61
C THR A 132 3.63 4.24 -9.43
N GLU A 133 2.80 3.23 -9.17
CA GLU A 133 1.36 3.40 -8.93
C GLU A 133 1.10 4.22 -7.66
N ALA A 134 1.84 3.94 -6.58
CA ALA A 134 1.75 4.70 -5.34
C ALA A 134 2.14 6.16 -5.54
N PHE A 135 3.21 6.43 -6.29
CA PHE A 135 3.65 7.78 -6.62
C PHE A 135 2.59 8.55 -7.44
N LEU A 136 2.03 7.94 -8.48
CA LEU A 136 0.96 8.54 -9.28
C LEU A 136 -0.28 8.83 -8.45
N THR A 137 -0.65 7.90 -7.57
CA THR A 137 -1.78 8.06 -6.65
C THR A 137 -1.55 9.22 -5.69
N GLN A 138 -0.35 9.33 -5.12
CA GLN A 138 0.04 10.42 -4.23
C GLN A 138 0.02 11.77 -4.97
N GLN A 139 0.55 11.82 -6.19
CA GLN A 139 0.54 13.03 -7.01
C GLN A 139 -0.90 13.47 -7.35
N GLY A 140 -1.77 12.53 -7.69
CA GLY A 140 -3.20 12.79 -7.89
C GLY A 140 -3.87 13.39 -6.65
N ALA A 141 -3.61 12.82 -5.47
CA ALA A 141 -4.14 13.34 -4.20
C ALA A 141 -3.62 14.76 -3.88
N LEU A 142 -2.34 15.05 -4.15
CA LEU A 142 -1.77 16.38 -3.99
C LEU A 142 -2.42 17.41 -4.92
N ASN A 143 -2.61 17.04 -6.20
CA ASN A 143 -3.28 17.91 -7.18
C ASN A 143 -4.73 18.21 -6.77
N GLU A 144 -5.46 17.21 -6.25
CA GLU A 144 -6.80 17.44 -5.70
C GLU A 144 -6.80 18.39 -4.51
N LEU A 145 -5.87 18.23 -3.58
CA LEU A 145 -5.74 19.09 -2.41
C LEU A 145 -5.42 20.53 -2.82
N GLN A 146 -4.52 20.72 -3.79
CA GLN A 146 -4.23 22.05 -4.34
C GLN A 146 -5.47 22.68 -4.96
N ARG A 147 -6.21 21.94 -5.80
CA ARG A 147 -7.45 22.44 -6.41
C ARG A 147 -8.50 22.82 -5.35
N LYS A 148 -8.66 22.00 -4.30
CA LYS A 148 -9.56 22.29 -3.17
C LYS A 148 -9.11 23.54 -2.40
N ALA A 149 -7.81 23.70 -2.16
CA ALA A 149 -7.26 24.88 -1.50
C ALA A 149 -7.45 26.16 -2.33
N GLU A 150 -7.19 26.12 -3.64
CA GLU A 150 -7.44 27.23 -4.56
C GLU A 150 -8.92 27.61 -4.62
N THR A 151 -9.80 26.61 -4.72
CA THR A 151 -11.25 26.84 -4.69
C THR A 151 -11.68 27.50 -3.38
N GLY A 152 -11.16 27.02 -2.24
CA GLY A 152 -11.42 27.61 -0.93
C GLY A 152 -10.91 29.05 -0.82
N LYS A 153 -9.72 29.35 -1.36
CA LYS A 153 -9.15 30.70 -1.41
C LYS A 153 -10.02 31.64 -2.24
N ASN A 154 -10.47 31.20 -3.41
CA ASN A 154 -11.34 31.99 -4.28
C ASN A 154 -12.70 32.26 -3.64
N GLN A 155 -13.30 31.25 -2.99
CA GLN A 155 -14.55 31.45 -2.24
C GLN A 155 -14.39 32.45 -1.09
N TYR A 156 -13.26 32.40 -0.37
CA TYR A 156 -12.96 33.37 0.68
C TYR A 156 -12.83 34.79 0.12
N LEU A 157 -12.11 34.97 -0.98
CA LEU A 157 -11.95 36.27 -1.63
C LEU A 157 -13.30 36.86 -2.09
N ILE A 158 -14.16 36.04 -2.70
CA ILE A 158 -15.50 36.46 -3.12
C ILE A 158 -16.32 36.91 -1.91
N LYS A 159 -16.34 36.11 -0.83
CA LYS A 159 -17.06 36.46 0.41
C LYS A 159 -16.54 37.77 1.01
N LYS A 160 -15.22 37.94 1.09
CA LYS A 160 -14.60 39.18 1.58
C LYS A 160 -15.04 40.40 0.78
N GLN A 161 -15.01 40.32 -0.56
CA GLN A 161 -15.45 41.40 -1.43
C GLN A 161 -16.94 41.71 -1.29
N LEU A 162 -17.80 40.69 -1.13
CA LEU A 162 -19.22 40.90 -0.86
C LEU A 162 -19.43 41.64 0.46
N THR A 163 -18.79 41.18 1.53
CA THR A 163 -18.91 41.81 2.85
C THR A 163 -18.39 43.25 2.84
N GLU A 164 -17.29 43.53 2.14
CA GLU A 164 -16.77 44.91 1.97
C GLU A 164 -17.75 45.80 1.20
N LYS A 165 -18.42 45.28 0.15
CA LYS A 165 -19.45 46.01 -0.59
C LYS A 165 -20.68 46.30 0.27
N GLU A 166 -21.17 45.30 1.01
CA GLU A 166 -22.29 45.45 1.94
C GLU A 166 -21.98 46.51 3.01
N LEU A 167 -20.75 46.49 3.55
CA LEU A 167 -20.30 47.47 4.54
C LEU A 167 -20.32 48.89 3.96
N ARG A 168 -19.85 49.09 2.72
CA ARG A 168 -19.89 50.39 2.03
C ARG A 168 -21.32 50.89 1.81
N VAL A 169 -22.23 50.00 1.42
CA VAL A 169 -23.66 50.34 1.25
C VAL A 169 -24.27 50.75 2.59
N LEU A 170 -24.01 50.00 3.66
CA LEU A 170 -24.46 50.34 5.00
C LEU A 170 -23.89 51.68 5.49
N GLN A 171 -22.61 51.95 5.24
CA GLN A 171 -22.00 53.24 5.57
C GLN A 171 -22.61 54.39 4.79
N GLY A 172 -22.92 54.21 3.50
CA GLY A 172 -23.65 55.18 2.69
C GLY A 172 -25.02 55.50 3.27
N LYS A 173 -25.80 54.46 3.61
CA LYS A 173 -27.12 54.60 4.26
C LYS A 173 -27.03 55.29 5.62
N ILE A 174 -26.00 54.99 6.42
CA ILE A 174 -25.77 55.67 7.70
C ILE A 174 -25.38 57.14 7.49
N ALA A 175 -24.61 57.46 6.46
CA ALA A 175 -24.25 58.84 6.13
C ALA A 175 -25.45 59.65 5.61
N GLU A 176 -26.34 59.04 4.82
CA GLU A 176 -27.61 59.63 4.38
C GLU A 176 -28.57 59.81 5.56
N ALA A 177 -28.70 58.80 6.43
CA ALA A 177 -29.47 58.90 7.66
C ALA A 177 -28.93 60.01 8.58
N LYS A 178 -27.60 60.17 8.69
CA LYS A 178 -26.98 61.29 9.42
C LYS A 178 -27.21 62.66 8.80
N LYS A 179 -27.34 62.76 7.48
CA LYS A 179 -27.71 64.03 6.80
C LYS A 179 -29.18 64.38 7.04
N GLN A 180 -30.05 63.37 7.10
CA GLN A 180 -31.47 63.55 7.42
C GLN A 180 -31.73 63.80 8.92
N HIS A 181 -30.83 63.37 9.82
CA HIS A 181 -30.90 63.60 11.27
C HIS A 181 -30.18 64.86 11.77
N ARG A 182 -29.83 65.81 10.89
CA ARG A 182 -29.19 67.08 11.28
C ARG A 182 -30.19 68.21 11.57
N VAL A 183 -31.37 67.86 12.10
CA VAL A 183 -32.26 68.76 12.87
C VAL A 183 -32.96 67.89 13.94
N ALA A 184 -32.22 67.37 14.91
CA ALA A 184 -32.73 66.90 16.20
C ALA A 184 -31.54 66.50 17.08
N GLU A 185 -31.28 67.35 18.07
CA GLU A 185 -30.86 67.05 19.44
C GLU A 185 -29.79 65.98 19.75
N ALA A 186 -28.79 66.48 20.49
CA ALA A 186 -28.21 65.88 21.71
C ALA A 186 -28.23 64.34 21.81
N ARG A 187 -27.04 63.74 21.68
CA ARG A 187 -26.77 62.38 22.15
C ARG A 187 -27.23 62.21 23.61
N PRO A 188 -28.05 61.21 23.94
CA PRO A 188 -27.91 60.54 25.22
C PRO A 188 -26.62 59.71 25.17
N ALA A 189 -25.84 59.75 26.24
CA ALA A 189 -24.77 58.79 26.47
C ALA A 189 -25.32 57.36 26.34
N PRO A 190 -24.53 56.37 25.88
CA PRO A 190 -25.00 54.99 25.81
C PRO A 190 -25.45 54.55 27.21
N ASP A 191 -26.69 54.06 27.28
CA ASP A 191 -27.24 53.48 28.48
C ASP A 191 -26.26 52.44 29.03
N ARG A 192 -25.83 52.68 30.27
CA ARG A 192 -25.00 51.75 31.05
C ARG A 192 -25.73 50.41 31.06
N LYS A 193 -25.25 49.44 30.29
CA LYS A 193 -25.76 48.07 30.30
C LYS A 193 -25.79 47.61 31.76
N LYS A 194 -26.97 47.27 32.27
CA LYS A 194 -27.09 46.64 33.60
C LYS A 194 -26.64 45.19 33.45
N GLY A 195 -25.56 44.82 34.13
CA GLY A 195 -24.98 43.47 34.08
C GLY A 195 -23.55 43.45 33.54
N PHE A 196 -22.83 42.37 33.85
CA PHE A 196 -21.43 42.18 33.47
C PHE A 196 -21.32 41.10 32.39
N THR A 197 -20.52 41.35 31.36
CA THR A 197 -20.13 40.31 30.39
C THR A 197 -18.74 39.81 30.75
N LEU A 198 -18.52 38.49 30.77
CA LEU A 198 -17.18 37.93 30.97
C LEU A 198 -16.57 37.52 29.63
N GLY A 199 -15.35 37.99 29.39
CA GLY A 199 -14.54 37.67 28.21
C GLY A 199 -13.07 37.43 28.53
N PHE A 200 -12.33 36.96 27.54
CA PHE A 200 -10.88 36.77 27.60
C PHE A 200 -10.24 37.70 26.59
N ALA A 201 -9.04 38.23 26.92
CA ALA A 201 -8.31 39.14 26.05
C ALA A 201 -8.05 38.55 24.65
N SER A 202 -7.92 37.22 24.55
CA SER A 202 -7.86 36.52 23.28
C SER A 202 -8.29 35.04 23.38
N ASN A 203 -8.57 34.43 22.22
CA ASN A 203 -8.80 32.99 22.11
C ASN A 203 -7.60 32.15 22.60
N ASN A 204 -6.38 32.66 22.41
CA ASN A 204 -5.16 31.99 22.87
C ASN A 204 -5.04 32.06 24.39
N THR A 205 -5.41 33.20 24.99
CA THR A 205 -5.44 33.41 26.44
C THR A 205 -6.32 32.36 27.13
N LEU A 206 -7.54 32.16 26.64
CA LEU A 206 -8.44 31.12 27.19
C LEU A 206 -7.82 29.72 27.13
N LEU A 207 -7.28 29.33 25.96
CA LEU A 207 -6.69 27.99 25.79
C LEU A 207 -5.45 27.79 26.67
N GLN A 208 -4.63 28.83 26.83
CA GLN A 208 -3.46 28.80 27.70
C GLN A 208 -3.86 28.64 29.16
N MET A 209 -4.85 29.41 29.64
CA MET A 209 -5.32 29.33 31.03
C MET A 209 -5.98 27.98 31.36
N VAL A 210 -6.65 27.36 30.38
CA VAL A 210 -7.19 26.00 30.53
C VAL A 210 -6.08 24.95 30.48
N GLY A 211 -5.07 25.12 29.61
CA GLY A 211 -3.98 24.18 29.42
C GLY A 211 -2.93 24.17 30.55
N GLN A 212 -2.71 25.30 31.21
CA GLN A 212 -1.78 25.42 32.35
C GLN A 212 -2.29 24.74 33.63
N GLY A 213 -3.57 24.37 33.67
CA GLY A 213 -4.19 23.65 34.77
C GLY A 213 -4.46 24.53 36.00
N GLY A 214 -5.70 24.56 36.46
CA GLY A 214 -6.07 25.13 37.76
C GLY A 214 -6.40 26.63 37.82
N GLN A 215 -6.17 27.40 36.76
CA GLN A 215 -6.56 28.83 36.71
C GLN A 215 -7.98 29.03 36.19
N VAL A 216 -8.29 28.41 35.05
CA VAL A 216 -9.60 28.44 34.40
C VAL A 216 -9.94 27.05 33.92
N GLU A 217 -11.09 26.54 34.31
CA GLU A 217 -11.63 25.29 33.75
C GLU A 217 -12.82 25.62 32.87
N LEU A 218 -12.78 25.19 31.61
CA LEU A 218 -13.90 25.39 30.69
C LEU A 218 -14.83 24.19 30.73
N PHE A 219 -16.12 24.46 30.92
CA PHE A 219 -17.19 23.49 30.90
C PHE A 219 -18.12 23.72 29.71
N MET A 220 -18.62 22.61 29.19
CA MET A 220 -19.73 22.54 28.26
C MET A 220 -20.93 22.00 29.02
N LEU A 221 -22.08 22.67 28.91
CA LEU A 221 -23.30 22.33 29.63
C LEU A 221 -24.41 22.03 28.62
N ALA A 222 -25.15 20.95 28.84
CA ALA A 222 -26.37 20.64 28.09
C ALA A 222 -27.41 19.99 28.99
N LYS A 223 -28.53 20.68 29.23
CA LYS A 223 -29.59 20.28 30.16
C LYS A 223 -29.02 19.99 31.56
N THR A 224 -28.90 18.71 31.93
CA THR A 224 -28.42 18.25 33.23
C THR A 224 -27.02 17.62 33.17
N LYS A 225 -26.36 17.64 32.00
CA LYS A 225 -25.05 17.04 31.79
C LYS A 225 -24.01 18.11 31.55
N SER A 226 -22.80 17.84 32.05
CA SER A 226 -21.65 18.71 31.90
C SER A 226 -20.42 17.93 31.47
N TRP A 227 -19.58 18.60 30.68
CA TRP A 227 -18.31 18.06 30.23
C TRP A 227 -17.22 19.10 30.45
N LYS A 228 -16.09 18.68 31.02
CA LYS A 228 -14.92 19.53 31.21
C LYS A 228 -14.01 19.44 29.99
N LEU A 229 -13.51 20.59 29.53
CA LEU A 229 -12.47 20.65 28.51
C LEU A 229 -11.15 20.15 29.10
N GLN A 230 -10.53 19.21 28.41
CA GLN A 230 -9.21 18.69 28.73
C GLN A 230 -8.24 18.98 27.57
N VAL A 231 -7.07 19.50 27.91
CA VAL A 231 -5.98 19.75 26.98
C VAL A 231 -4.88 18.71 27.26
N SER A 232 -4.60 17.85 26.29
CA SER A 232 -3.51 16.87 26.41
C SER A 232 -2.13 17.53 26.25
N ARG A 233 -1.05 16.85 26.68
CA ARG A 233 0.34 17.32 26.51
C ARG A 233 0.74 17.65 25.06
N GLY A 234 0.03 17.10 24.07
CA GLY A 234 0.22 17.41 22.64
C GLY A 234 -0.73 18.48 22.09
N GLY A 235 -1.41 19.26 22.95
CA GLY A 235 -2.34 20.33 22.53
C GLY A 235 -3.69 19.84 21.98
N LYS A 236 -3.94 18.52 21.96
CA LYS A 236 -5.23 17.97 21.53
C LYS A 236 -6.29 18.28 22.59
N LEU A 237 -7.40 18.87 22.13
CA LEU A 237 -8.58 19.24 22.91
C LEU A 237 -9.62 18.12 22.88
N SER A 238 -10.13 17.74 24.05
CA SER A 238 -11.23 16.78 24.22
C SER A 238 -12.14 17.16 25.37
N PHE A 239 -13.41 16.76 25.30
CA PHE A 239 -14.36 16.94 26.40
C PHE A 239 -14.57 15.63 27.14
N ILE A 240 -14.44 15.65 28.46
CA ILE A 240 -14.70 14.49 29.33
C ILE A 240 -15.94 14.75 30.19
N PRO A 241 -16.82 13.76 30.40
CA PRO A 241 -17.93 13.90 31.34
C PRO A 241 -17.42 14.29 32.73
N SER A 242 -18.03 15.30 33.35
CA SER A 242 -17.64 15.80 34.67
C SER A 242 -18.86 16.38 35.36
N ALA A 243 -18.93 16.34 36.69
CA ALA A 243 -19.99 17.03 37.43
C ALA A 243 -19.85 18.56 37.26
N PRO A 244 -20.97 19.31 37.22
CA PRO A 244 -20.88 20.76 37.09
C PRO A 244 -20.35 21.34 38.41
N PRO A 245 -19.39 22.28 38.39
CA PRO A 245 -18.95 22.95 39.60
C PRO A 245 -20.07 23.82 40.18
N GLN A 246 -19.95 24.14 41.47
CA GLN A 246 -20.96 24.93 42.19
C GLN A 246 -21.16 26.33 41.60
N GLN A 247 -20.09 26.91 41.04
CA GLN A 247 -20.10 28.24 40.43
C GLN A 247 -19.54 28.17 39.02
N ILE A 248 -20.35 28.60 38.05
CA ILE A 248 -20.00 28.71 36.63
C ILE A 248 -20.38 30.10 36.14
N TYR A 249 -19.47 30.72 35.41
CA TYR A 249 -19.74 31.94 34.67
C TYR A 249 -19.99 31.60 33.21
N GLU A 250 -21.21 31.84 32.73
CA GLU A 250 -21.53 31.63 31.32
C GLU A 250 -20.70 32.59 30.46
N ILE A 251 -20.14 32.08 29.38
CA ILE A 251 -19.39 32.88 28.41
C ILE A 251 -20.17 32.93 27.11
N ASN A 252 -20.08 34.07 26.43
CA ASN A 252 -20.73 34.24 25.13
C ASN A 252 -20.16 33.23 24.13
N GLN A 253 -21.03 32.49 23.42
CA GLN A 253 -20.60 31.47 22.45
C GLN A 253 -19.68 32.04 21.35
N SER A 254 -19.83 33.32 21.00
CA SER A 254 -18.97 34.00 20.02
C SER A 254 -17.51 34.16 20.47
N THR A 255 -17.23 34.12 21.77
CA THR A 255 -15.87 34.21 22.34
C THR A 255 -15.23 32.84 22.55
N VAL A 256 -15.96 31.75 22.25
CA VAL A 256 -15.46 30.38 22.33
C VAL A 256 -14.64 30.06 21.08
N PRO A 257 -13.36 29.66 21.20
CA PRO A 257 -12.53 29.33 20.05
C PRO A 257 -13.13 28.20 19.21
N GLY A 258 -13.09 28.34 17.88
CA GLY A 258 -13.63 27.34 16.97
C GLY A 258 -13.02 25.94 17.13
N SER A 259 -11.79 25.83 17.63
CA SER A 259 -11.14 24.55 17.99
C SER A 259 -11.87 23.83 19.14
N VAL A 260 -12.31 24.57 20.15
CA VAL A 260 -13.11 24.06 21.28
C VAL A 260 -14.48 23.61 20.79
N ILE A 261 -15.14 24.42 19.94
CA ILE A 261 -16.44 24.07 19.34
C ILE A 261 -16.33 22.76 18.54
N ARG A 262 -15.29 22.60 17.72
CA ARG A 262 -15.03 21.36 16.96
C ARG A 262 -14.73 20.17 17.86
N ALA A 263 -14.00 20.36 18.97
CA ALA A 263 -13.78 19.29 19.95
C ALA A 263 -15.10 18.84 20.56
N GLY A 264 -15.98 19.77 20.95
CA GLY A 264 -17.32 19.50 21.45
C GLY A 264 -18.18 18.69 20.49
N ARG A 265 -18.23 19.10 19.21
CA ARG A 265 -18.97 18.40 18.14
C ARG A 265 -18.56 16.93 17.97
N ARG A 266 -17.27 16.63 18.16
CA ARG A 266 -16.73 15.27 18.02
C ARG A 266 -17.00 14.40 19.25
N SER A 267 -17.02 15.01 20.43
CA SER A 267 -17.04 14.27 21.71
C SER A 267 -18.42 14.19 22.37
N VAL A 268 -19.37 15.07 22.02
CA VAL A 268 -20.64 15.21 22.74
C VAL A 268 -21.84 15.14 21.79
N ALA A 269 -22.66 14.10 21.93
CA ALA A 269 -23.88 13.92 21.13
C ALA A 269 -24.90 15.06 21.29
N ALA A 270 -24.96 15.67 22.48
CA ALA A 270 -25.84 16.81 22.78
C ALA A 270 -25.54 18.04 21.91
N PHE A 271 -24.33 18.12 21.33
CA PHE A 271 -23.95 19.20 20.41
C PHE A 271 -24.83 19.21 19.14
N LYS A 272 -25.29 18.04 18.67
CA LYS A 272 -26.16 17.93 17.48
C LYS A 272 -27.54 18.56 17.67
N GLN A 273 -27.96 18.77 18.92
CA GLN A 273 -29.27 19.31 19.27
C GLN A 273 -29.25 20.84 19.50
N GLY A 274 -28.10 21.51 19.31
CA GLY A 274 -27.98 22.97 19.40
C GLY A 274 -28.15 23.57 20.81
N ALA A 275 -28.41 22.75 21.83
CA ALA A 275 -28.73 23.18 23.19
C ALA A 275 -27.51 23.17 24.13
N VAL A 276 -26.38 23.72 23.68
CA VAL A 276 -25.11 23.70 24.43
C VAL A 276 -24.71 25.11 24.83
N THR A 277 -24.50 25.32 26.13
CA THR A 277 -23.90 26.54 26.68
C THR A 277 -22.47 26.26 27.13
N TYR A 278 -21.66 27.31 27.16
CA TYR A 278 -20.28 27.26 27.62
C TYR A 278 -20.15 28.10 28.87
N GLY A 279 -19.44 27.58 29.85
CA GLY A 279 -19.15 28.33 31.06
C GLY A 279 -17.78 28.02 31.61
N VAL A 280 -17.22 28.98 32.32
CA VAL A 280 -15.90 28.85 32.94
C VAL A 280 -16.05 28.78 34.44
N HIS A 281 -15.28 27.88 35.04
CA HIS A 281 -14.99 27.87 36.45
C HIS A 281 -13.64 28.56 36.66
N LEU A 282 -13.63 29.56 37.55
CA LEU A 282 -12.47 30.41 37.78
C LEU A 282 -11.82 30.01 39.11
N SER A 283 -10.49 30.08 39.16
CA SER A 283 -9.76 29.88 40.42
C SER A 283 -10.19 30.89 41.51
N PRO A 284 -10.00 30.57 42.80
CA PRO A 284 -10.36 31.47 43.90
C PRO A 284 -9.67 32.84 43.85
N GLY A 285 -8.50 32.94 43.20
CA GLY A 285 -7.79 34.20 42.99
C GLY A 285 -8.52 35.13 42.01
N ILE A 286 -8.87 34.59 40.83
CA ILE A 286 -9.60 35.33 39.79
C ILE A 286 -11.01 35.68 40.27
N HIS A 287 -11.68 34.74 40.96
CA HIS A 287 -13.02 34.97 41.50
C HIS A 287 -13.09 36.13 42.50
N ARG A 288 -12.08 36.28 43.37
CA ARG A 288 -12.02 37.40 44.33
C ARG A 288 -11.89 38.75 43.62
N GLN A 289 -10.99 38.85 42.65
CA GLN A 289 -10.81 40.06 41.84
C GLN A 289 -12.09 40.40 41.04
N LEU A 290 -12.74 39.39 40.48
CA LEU A 290 -14.00 39.53 39.76
C LEU A 290 -15.10 40.11 40.66
N THR A 291 -15.27 39.54 41.86
CA THR A 291 -16.28 40.00 42.83
C THR A 291 -15.98 41.42 43.32
N GLU A 292 -14.71 41.78 43.51
CA GLU A 292 -14.31 43.14 43.88
C GLU A 292 -14.65 44.17 42.78
N LEU A 293 -14.38 43.83 41.51
CA LEU A 293 -14.74 44.68 40.36
C LEU A 293 -16.25 44.79 40.19
N MET A 294 -16.98 43.69 40.34
CA MET A 294 -18.44 43.68 40.28
C MET A 294 -19.08 44.47 41.43
N GLY A 295 -18.45 44.51 42.61
CA GLY A 295 -18.91 45.32 43.74
C GLY A 295 -18.73 46.84 43.54
N LYS A 296 -17.80 47.25 42.66
CA LYS A 296 -17.50 48.67 42.37
C LYS A 296 -18.31 49.22 41.17
N GLY A 297 -18.71 48.35 40.25
CA GLY A 297 -19.46 48.72 39.04
C GLY A 297 -20.95 48.36 39.09
N LYS A 298 -21.77 48.94 38.20
CA LYS A 298 -23.17 48.51 37.97
C LYS A 298 -23.34 47.67 36.70
N GLY A 299 -22.25 47.41 35.98
CA GLY A 299 -22.17 46.70 34.72
C GLY A 299 -20.95 47.12 33.91
N GLY A 300 -20.62 46.38 32.86
CA GLY A 300 -19.46 46.59 31.99
C GLY A 300 -18.90 45.29 31.42
N ASP A 301 -17.92 45.40 30.54
CA ASP A 301 -17.30 44.24 29.90
C ASP A 301 -16.02 43.88 30.68
N ILE A 302 -16.02 42.70 31.29
CA ILE A 302 -14.93 42.20 32.11
C ILE A 302 -14.02 41.33 31.26
N THR A 303 -12.74 41.70 31.17
CA THR A 303 -11.75 40.98 30.38
C THR A 303 -10.67 40.35 31.25
N ILE A 304 -10.48 39.04 31.12
CA ILE A 304 -9.39 38.29 31.77
C ILE A 304 -8.17 38.20 30.86
N HIS A 305 -7.01 38.59 31.38
CA HIS A 305 -5.71 38.56 30.70
C HIS A 305 -4.88 37.33 31.08
N ALA A 306 -3.83 37.04 30.31
CA ALA A 306 -3.02 35.82 30.48
C ALA A 306 -2.16 35.80 31.76
N ASP A 307 -2.01 36.94 32.40
CA ASP A 307 -1.28 37.15 33.67
C ASP A 307 -2.20 37.11 34.91
N ASN A 308 -3.46 36.67 34.74
CA ASN A 308 -4.52 36.70 35.74
C ASN A 308 -4.98 38.11 36.18
N GLN A 309 -4.66 39.16 35.42
CA GLN A 309 -5.26 40.48 35.62
C GLN A 309 -6.68 40.53 35.03
N ILE A 310 -7.56 41.29 35.69
CA ILE A 310 -8.94 41.52 35.26
C ILE A 310 -9.16 43.01 35.09
N THR A 311 -9.67 43.42 33.93
CA THR A 311 -10.04 44.81 33.63
C THR A 311 -11.53 44.93 33.39
N LEU A 312 -12.13 46.04 33.82
CA LEU A 312 -13.53 46.41 33.56
C LEU A 312 -13.53 47.57 32.56
N GLU A 313 -14.16 47.36 31.40
CA GLU A 313 -14.41 48.39 30.37
C GLU A 313 -15.85 48.90 30.42
#